data_AF-A0A1D2WZM9-F1
#
_entry.id   AF-A0A1D2WZM9-F1
#
_cell.length_a   1.000
_cell.length_b   1.000
_cell.length_c   1.000
_cell.angle_alpha   90.00
_cell.angle_beta   90.00
_cell.angle_gamma   90.00
#
_symmetry.space_group_name_H-M   'P 1'
#
loop_
_entity.id
_entity.type
_entity.pdbx_description
1 polymer ?
#
loop_
_entity_poly.entity_id
_entity_poly.type
_entity_poly.pdbx_seq_one_letter_code
_entity_poly.pdbx_strand_id
1 'polypeptide(L)'
;MAKDKRIRFPSGSYQAFYEGIHYKIDPENDVVEMTQNLNPRYSPESMEEAFNLVNKLGVEEIQKRARLFSKLFILSILLFLILMFFPAHFFAKSESFLLSAGRFLTIVSEIVFLYMFGYYRAIANYCTDSYCEKCGKYLVFEEFQAPLVTEESKIDAYTKTLTQYWHCINCGYEDIKVEPQPIDHYHEKRQGNLKEDTCEECGEEHAIEEYRNTDVLNYILKKKIRYFKCRNCGYHEIRLSKRFRIIK
;
A
#
# COMPACT_ATOMS: atom_id res chain seq x y z
N MET A 1 18.90 -3.30 21.00
CA MET A 1 18.08 -2.26 20.35
C MET A 1 18.45 -2.25 18.87
N ALA A 2 17.49 -2.36 17.95
CA ALA A 2 17.81 -2.19 16.53
C ALA A 2 18.38 -0.78 16.32
N LYS A 3 19.56 -0.66 15.70
CA LYS A 3 20.14 0.64 15.36
C LYS A 3 19.18 1.35 14.40
N ASP A 4 18.96 2.65 14.62
CA ASP A 4 18.18 3.48 13.70
C ASP A 4 18.83 3.44 12.30
N LYS A 5 18.01 3.29 11.25
CA LYS A 5 18.49 3.36 9.87
C LYS A 5 18.77 4.83 9.53
N ARG A 6 19.95 5.13 9.00
CA ARG A 6 20.37 6.49 8.61
C ARG A 6 20.25 6.65 7.08
N ILE A 7 19.56 7.69 6.64
CA ILE A 7 19.46 8.13 5.25
C ILE A 7 20.30 9.40 5.13
N ARG A 8 21.37 9.30 4.35
CA ARG A 8 22.35 10.37 4.18
C ARG A 8 22.02 11.18 2.94
N PHE A 9 22.11 12.50 3.05
CA PHE A 9 21.98 13.40 1.92
C PHE A 9 23.38 13.77 1.42
N PRO A 10 23.66 13.64 0.10
CA PRO A 10 24.93 14.07 -0.45
C PRO A 10 25.24 15.52 -0.10
N SER A 11 26.51 15.83 0.16
CA SER A 11 26.94 17.20 0.45
C SER A 11 26.47 18.20 -0.62
N GLY A 12 25.79 19.26 -0.19
CA GLY A 12 25.19 20.27 -1.09
C GLY A 12 23.89 19.85 -1.78
N SER A 13 23.38 18.63 -1.53
CA SER A 13 22.11 18.14 -2.04
C SER A 13 21.08 18.04 -0.93
N TYR A 14 19.84 18.43 -1.24
CA TYR A 14 18.69 18.15 -0.39
C TYR A 14 17.88 16.96 -0.88
N GLN A 15 18.47 16.11 -1.72
CA GLN A 15 17.84 14.91 -2.25
C GLN A 15 18.67 13.66 -1.93
N ALA A 16 17.99 12.59 -1.53
CA ALA A 16 18.60 11.29 -1.28
C ALA A 16 17.69 10.16 -1.78
N PHE A 17 18.27 9.04 -2.23
CA PHE A 17 17.52 7.85 -2.62
C PHE A 17 17.87 6.69 -1.69
N TYR A 18 16.86 6.03 -1.14
CA TYR A 18 17.05 4.92 -0.22
C TYR A 18 15.89 3.91 -0.28
N GLU A 19 16.22 2.62 -0.47
CA GLU A 19 15.25 1.50 -0.51
C GLU A 19 14.06 1.75 -1.47
N GLY A 20 14.28 2.39 -2.62
CA GLY A 20 13.20 2.68 -3.59
C GLY A 20 12.41 3.96 -3.33
N ILE A 21 12.77 4.73 -2.30
CA ILE A 21 12.13 5.98 -1.92
C ILE A 21 13.09 7.13 -2.21
N HIS A 22 12.60 8.15 -2.90
CA HIS A 22 13.30 9.42 -3.07
C HIS A 22 12.85 10.39 -1.97
N TYR A 23 13.83 10.93 -1.26
CA TYR A 23 13.64 11.89 -0.17
C TYR A 23 14.11 13.24 -0.66
N LYS A 24 13.30 14.27 -0.42
CA LYS A 24 13.64 15.66 -0.71
C LYS A 24 13.35 16.52 0.52
N ILE A 25 14.32 17.32 0.91
CA ILE A 25 14.19 18.32 1.97
C ILE A 25 14.07 19.69 1.31
N ASP A 26 13.07 20.46 1.72
CA ASP A 26 13.00 21.89 1.43
C ASP A 26 13.32 22.64 2.72
N PRO A 27 14.57 23.14 2.88
CA PRO A 27 15.00 23.83 4.09
C PRO A 27 14.34 25.20 4.26
N GLU A 28 13.84 25.82 3.18
CA GLU A 28 13.23 27.15 3.25
C GLU A 28 11.81 27.07 3.83
N ASN A 29 11.08 26.02 3.46
CA ASN A 29 9.69 25.81 3.86
C ASN A 29 9.52 24.75 4.97
N ASP A 30 10.61 24.17 5.48
CA ASP A 30 10.64 23.03 6.43
C ASP A 30 9.74 21.86 5.99
N VAL A 31 9.81 21.53 4.70
CA VAL A 31 9.05 20.43 4.10
C VAL A 31 9.97 19.26 3.85
N VAL A 32 9.52 18.05 4.19
CA VAL A 32 10.16 16.82 3.74
C VAL A 32 9.18 16.01 2.91
N GLU A 33 9.57 15.76 1.68
CA GLU A 33 8.83 14.98 0.70
C GLU A 33 9.51 13.61 0.54
N MET A 34 8.69 12.57 0.52
CA MET A 34 9.08 11.19 0.27
C MET A 34 8.24 10.66 -0.87
N THR A 35 8.88 10.33 -1.98
CA THR A 35 8.20 9.80 -3.17
C THR A 35 8.63 8.37 -3.45
N GLN A 36 7.65 7.54 -3.81
CA GLN A 36 7.86 6.14 -4.15
C GLN A 36 6.99 5.75 -5.34
N ASN A 37 7.64 5.21 -6.37
CA ASN A 37 6.92 4.54 -7.46
C ASN A 37 6.41 3.19 -6.97
N LEU A 38 5.12 2.94 -7.21
CA LEU A 38 4.49 1.64 -7.01
C LEU A 38 4.53 0.84 -8.30
N ASN A 39 4.28 -0.46 -8.16
CA ASN A 39 3.97 -1.29 -9.31
C ASN A 39 2.59 -0.88 -9.87
N PRO A 40 2.37 -1.05 -11.18
CA PRO A 40 1.05 -0.88 -11.76
C PRO A 40 0.01 -1.73 -11.03
N ARG A 41 -1.22 -1.24 -10.98
CA ARG A 41 -2.31 -1.91 -10.25
C ARG A 41 -2.65 -3.29 -10.81
N TYR A 42 -2.46 -3.46 -12.12
CA TYR A 42 -2.77 -4.69 -12.85
C TYR A 42 -1.50 -5.24 -13.51
N SER A 43 -1.26 -6.54 -13.36
CA SER A 43 -0.16 -7.20 -14.06
C SER A 43 -0.53 -7.47 -15.52
N PRO A 44 0.46 -7.58 -16.44
CA PRO A 44 0.20 -7.93 -17.83
C PRO A 44 -0.64 -9.21 -17.99
N GLU A 45 -0.37 -10.25 -17.17
CA GLU A 45 -1.14 -11.50 -17.24
C GLU A 45 -2.60 -11.27 -16.84
N SER A 46 -2.85 -10.49 -15.78
CA SER A 46 -4.21 -10.17 -15.34
C SER A 46 -5.00 -9.36 -16.36
N MET A 47 -4.32 -8.48 -17.10
CA MET A 47 -4.91 -7.69 -18.18
C MET A 47 -5.29 -8.61 -19.34
N GLU A 48 -4.40 -9.49 -19.78
CA GLU A 48 -4.65 -10.45 -20.86
C GLU A 48 -5.82 -11.40 -20.52
N GLU A 49 -5.85 -11.93 -19.29
CA GLU A 49 -6.97 -12.76 -18.82
C GLU A 49 -8.30 -12.00 -18.88
N ALA A 50 -8.31 -10.73 -18.47
CA ALA A 50 -9.50 -9.90 -18.56
C ALA A 50 -9.94 -9.66 -20.01
N PHE A 51 -9.01 -9.35 -20.92
CA PHE A 51 -9.31 -9.22 -22.35
C PHE A 51 -9.95 -10.50 -22.91
N ASN A 52 -9.33 -11.66 -22.64
CA ASN A 52 -9.82 -12.95 -23.10
C ASN A 52 -11.22 -13.27 -22.55
N LEU A 53 -11.45 -13.00 -21.26
CA LEU A 53 -12.76 -13.26 -20.65
C LEU A 53 -13.84 -12.32 -21.19
N VAL A 54 -13.51 -11.03 -21.38
CA VAL A 54 -14.44 -10.04 -21.95
C VAL A 54 -14.78 -10.39 -23.39
N ASN A 55 -13.80 -10.83 -24.20
CA ASN A 55 -14.07 -11.29 -25.56
C ASN A 55 -15.00 -12.52 -25.60
N LYS A 56 -14.93 -13.38 -24.58
CA LYS A 56 -15.74 -14.60 -24.50
C LYS A 56 -17.16 -14.36 -23.96
N LEU A 57 -17.31 -13.51 -22.95
CA LEU A 57 -18.56 -13.37 -22.19
C LEU A 57 -19.22 -11.99 -22.33
N GLY A 58 -18.44 -10.96 -22.67
CA GLY A 58 -18.86 -9.57 -22.60
C GLY A 58 -18.75 -8.98 -21.19
N VAL A 59 -18.58 -7.65 -21.12
CA VAL A 59 -18.40 -6.91 -19.86
C VAL A 59 -19.63 -7.03 -18.95
N GLU A 60 -20.84 -6.93 -19.51
CA GLU A 60 -22.08 -6.98 -18.74
C GLU A 60 -22.25 -8.30 -17.99
N GLU A 61 -21.92 -9.43 -18.64
CA GLU A 61 -22.05 -10.76 -18.07
C GLU A 61 -21.02 -10.98 -16.95
N ILE A 62 -19.80 -10.49 -17.14
CA ILE A 62 -18.76 -10.50 -16.10
C ILE A 62 -19.23 -9.71 -14.88
N GLN A 63 -19.76 -8.49 -15.08
CA GLN A 63 -20.28 -7.68 -13.99
C GLN A 63 -21.47 -8.35 -13.28
N LYS A 64 -22.39 -8.98 -14.02
CA LYS A 64 -23.50 -9.76 -13.45
C LYS A 64 -22.99 -10.90 -12.57
N ARG A 65 -22.01 -11.67 -13.05
CA ARG A 65 -21.40 -12.77 -12.29
C ARG A 65 -20.67 -12.27 -11.05
N ALA A 66 -19.85 -11.22 -11.16
CA ALA A 66 -19.16 -10.63 -10.02
C ALA A 66 -20.14 -10.15 -8.93
N ARG A 67 -21.27 -9.55 -9.32
CA ARG A 67 -22.35 -9.17 -8.40
C ARG A 67 -23.02 -10.38 -7.76
N LEU A 68 -23.27 -11.45 -8.52
CA LEU A 68 -23.84 -12.69 -7.98
C LEU A 68 -22.92 -13.31 -6.93
N PHE A 69 -21.64 -13.52 -7.25
CA PHE A 69 -20.66 -14.05 -6.29
C PHE A 69 -20.54 -13.16 -5.04
N SER A 70 -20.57 -11.83 -5.21
CA SER A 70 -20.53 -10.89 -4.08
C SER A 70 -21.75 -11.03 -3.16
N LYS A 71 -22.94 -11.24 -3.71
CA LYS A 71 -24.16 -11.47 -2.91
C LYS A 71 -24.11 -12.82 -2.18
N LEU A 72 -23.55 -13.85 -2.82
CA LEU A 72 -23.45 -15.19 -2.26
C LEU A 72 -22.29 -15.34 -1.25
N PHE A 73 -21.33 -14.41 -1.21
CA PHE A 73 -20.13 -14.51 -0.39
C PHE A 73 -20.42 -14.72 1.10
N ILE A 74 -21.27 -13.85 1.68
CA ILE A 74 -21.63 -13.96 3.10
C ILE A 74 -22.39 -15.27 3.38
N LEU A 75 -23.28 -15.66 2.46
CA LEU A 75 -24.02 -16.92 2.57
C LEU A 75 -23.09 -18.13 2.51
N SER A 76 -22.07 -18.11 1.63
CA SER A 76 -21.06 -19.17 1.52
C SER A 76 -20.28 -19.33 2.81
N ILE A 77 -19.81 -18.22 3.40
CA ILE A 77 -19.08 -18.24 4.68
C ILE A 77 -19.96 -18.83 5.78
N LEU A 78 -21.22 -18.38 5.90
CA LEU A 78 -22.13 -18.89 6.92
C LEU A 78 -22.40 -20.39 6.73
N LEU A 79 -22.64 -20.83 5.50
CA LEU A 79 -22.84 -22.24 5.17
C LEU A 79 -21.59 -23.07 5.51
N PHE A 80 -20.41 -22.59 5.14
CA PHE A 80 -19.14 -23.24 5.43
C PHE A 80 -18.92 -23.42 6.93
N LEU A 81 -19.15 -22.37 7.73
CA LEU A 81 -19.03 -22.44 9.18
C LEU A 81 -20.03 -23.44 9.78
N ILE A 82 -21.28 -23.43 9.33
CA ILE A 82 -22.29 -24.40 9.79
C ILE A 82 -21.84 -25.82 9.45
N LEU A 83 -21.46 -26.10 8.20
CA LEU A 83 -21.08 -27.44 7.76
C LEU A 83 -19.79 -27.94 8.43
N MET A 84 -18.86 -27.04 8.76
CA MET A 84 -17.60 -27.40 9.43
C MET A 84 -17.78 -27.63 10.94
N PHE A 85 -18.51 -26.75 11.64
CA PHE A 85 -18.57 -26.75 13.11
C PHE A 85 -19.77 -27.47 13.69
N PHE A 86 -20.91 -27.50 12.99
CA PHE A 86 -22.13 -28.15 13.49
C PHE A 86 -21.92 -29.65 13.76
N PRO A 87 -21.28 -30.45 12.86
CA PRO A 87 -21.07 -31.87 13.13
C PRO A 87 -20.10 -32.14 14.29
N ALA A 88 -19.14 -31.23 14.53
CA ALA A 88 -18.17 -31.35 15.61
C ALA A 88 -18.80 -31.18 16.99
N HIS A 89 -19.90 -30.44 17.09
CA HIS A 89 -20.60 -30.18 18.35
C HIS A 89 -21.60 -31.29 18.73
N PHE A 90 -22.17 -32.00 17.76
CA PHE A 90 -23.26 -32.97 18.00
C PHE A 90 -22.84 -34.45 17.92
N PHE A 91 -21.78 -34.80 17.19
CA PHE A 91 -21.39 -36.21 16.98
C PHE A 91 -20.09 -36.58 17.70
N ALA A 92 -20.21 -36.91 18.99
CA ALA A 92 -19.11 -37.41 19.81
C ALA A 92 -19.17 -38.94 19.91
N LYS A 93 -18.65 -39.69 18.92
CA LYS A 93 -18.09 -41.04 19.20
C LYS A 93 -17.30 -41.74 18.09
N SER A 94 -17.44 -41.39 16.81
CA SER A 94 -16.52 -41.89 15.76
C SER A 94 -16.61 -41.04 14.50
N GLU A 95 -15.45 -40.66 13.95
CA GLU A 95 -15.40 -40.06 12.62
C GLU A 95 -15.69 -41.16 11.60
N SER A 96 -16.92 -41.18 11.07
CA SER A 96 -17.22 -42.03 9.93
C SER A 96 -16.51 -41.49 8.68
N PHE A 97 -16.10 -42.39 7.78
CA PHE A 97 -15.52 -42.02 6.47
C PHE A 97 -16.38 -40.99 5.71
N LEU A 98 -17.71 -41.07 5.85
CA LEU A 98 -18.66 -40.13 5.24
C LEU A 98 -18.55 -38.70 5.82
N LEU A 99 -18.35 -38.56 7.13
CA LEU A 99 -18.10 -37.26 7.77
C LEU A 99 -16.78 -36.65 7.29
N SER A 100 -15.74 -37.47 7.15
CA SER A 100 -14.43 -37.05 6.64
C SER A 100 -14.50 -36.61 5.17
N ALA A 101 -15.13 -37.42 4.31
CA ALA A 101 -15.34 -37.09 2.90
C ALA A 101 -16.21 -35.83 2.71
N GLY A 102 -17.27 -35.66 3.52
CA GLY A 102 -18.13 -34.47 3.48
C GLY A 102 -17.39 -33.19 3.86
N ARG A 103 -16.52 -33.24 4.89
CA ARG A 103 -15.65 -32.11 5.26
C ARG A 103 -14.68 -31.76 4.14
N PHE A 104 -14.03 -32.76 3.55
CA PHE A 104 -13.12 -32.55 2.43
C PHE A 104 -13.82 -31.85 1.25
N LEU A 105 -14.99 -32.34 0.85
CA LEU A 105 -15.79 -31.72 -0.23
C LEU A 105 -16.20 -30.29 0.11
N THR A 106 -16.58 -30.03 1.36
CA THR A 106 -16.95 -28.69 1.84
C THR A 106 -15.76 -27.73 1.72
N ILE A 107 -14.56 -28.15 2.14
CA ILE A 107 -13.33 -27.36 2.03
C ILE A 107 -12.99 -27.08 0.56
N VAL A 108 -12.99 -28.11 -0.29
CA VAL A 108 -12.68 -27.95 -1.71
C VAL A 108 -13.69 -27.02 -2.40
N SER A 109 -14.98 -27.19 -2.11
CA SER A 109 -16.04 -26.34 -2.65
C SER A 109 -15.86 -24.87 -2.25
N GLU A 110 -15.55 -24.60 -0.99
CA GLU A 110 -15.33 -23.23 -0.51
C GLU A 110 -14.07 -22.62 -1.15
N ILE A 111 -12.97 -23.38 -1.28
CA ILE A 111 -11.76 -22.91 -1.97
C ILE A 111 -12.07 -22.52 -3.42
N VAL A 112 -12.81 -23.36 -4.15
CA VAL A 112 -13.22 -23.06 -5.53
C VAL A 112 -14.12 -21.83 -5.57
N PHE A 113 -15.08 -21.73 -4.65
CA PHE A 113 -15.98 -20.57 -4.58
C PHE A 113 -15.20 -19.26 -4.32
N LEU A 114 -14.29 -19.25 -3.35
CA LEU A 114 -13.46 -18.09 -3.01
C LEU A 114 -12.56 -17.70 -4.18
N TYR A 115 -11.98 -18.68 -4.86
CA TYR A 115 -11.20 -18.45 -6.09
C TYR A 115 -12.05 -17.78 -7.17
N MET A 116 -13.23 -18.34 -7.48
CA MET A 116 -14.13 -17.77 -8.50
C MET A 116 -14.65 -16.38 -8.11
N PHE A 117 -14.96 -16.15 -6.83
CA PHE A 117 -15.34 -14.84 -6.31
C PHE A 117 -14.22 -13.82 -6.53
N GLY A 118 -12.99 -14.15 -6.13
CA GLY A 118 -11.82 -13.29 -6.33
C GLY A 118 -11.56 -13.00 -7.81
N TYR A 119 -11.60 -14.03 -8.64
CA TYR A 119 -11.38 -13.95 -10.09
C TYR A 119 -12.36 -13.00 -10.78
N TYR A 120 -13.68 -13.22 -10.64
CA TYR A 120 -14.67 -12.35 -11.27
C TYR A 120 -14.66 -10.93 -10.71
N ARG A 121 -14.39 -10.77 -9.40
CA ARG A 121 -14.28 -9.45 -8.78
C ARG A 121 -13.09 -8.67 -9.34
N ALA A 122 -11.93 -9.30 -9.48
CA ALA A 122 -10.73 -8.66 -10.01
C ALA A 122 -10.95 -8.17 -11.46
N ILE A 123 -11.51 -9.02 -12.32
CA ILE A 123 -11.78 -8.67 -13.72
C ILE A 123 -12.85 -7.60 -13.83
N ALA A 124 -13.92 -7.66 -13.03
CA ALA A 124 -14.96 -6.63 -13.01
C ALA A 124 -14.41 -5.26 -12.57
N ASN A 125 -13.50 -5.25 -11.57
CA ASN A 125 -12.81 -4.03 -11.16
C ASN A 125 -11.95 -3.48 -12.29
N TYR A 126 -11.14 -4.33 -12.95
CA TYR A 126 -10.33 -3.91 -14.10
C TYR A 126 -11.18 -3.35 -15.24
N CYS A 127 -12.31 -3.98 -15.58
CA CYS A 127 -13.23 -3.45 -16.58
C CYS A 127 -13.74 -2.06 -16.21
N THR A 128 -14.04 -1.84 -14.92
CA THR A 128 -14.53 -0.54 -14.43
C THR A 128 -13.43 0.52 -14.49
N ASP A 129 -12.23 0.18 -14.04
CA ASP A 129 -11.10 1.10 -13.99
C ASP A 129 -10.55 1.42 -15.39
N SER A 130 -10.66 0.48 -16.33
CA SER A 130 -10.24 0.63 -17.74
C SER A 130 -11.30 1.24 -18.66
N TYR A 131 -12.43 1.72 -18.10
CA TYR A 131 -13.49 2.37 -18.86
C TYR A 131 -13.13 3.83 -19.16
N CYS A 132 -13.23 4.21 -20.43
CA CYS A 132 -13.04 5.59 -20.83
C CYS A 132 -14.38 6.30 -20.98
N GLU A 133 -14.67 7.28 -20.11
CA GLU A 133 -15.90 8.08 -20.17
C GLU A 133 -16.03 8.91 -21.46
N LYS A 134 -14.89 9.30 -22.08
CA LYS A 134 -14.90 10.12 -23.31
C LYS A 134 -15.34 9.36 -24.54
N CYS A 135 -14.90 8.11 -24.71
CA CYS A 135 -15.25 7.29 -25.88
C CYS A 135 -16.23 6.15 -25.59
N GLY A 136 -16.60 5.95 -24.32
CA GLY A 136 -17.59 4.96 -23.89
C GLY A 136 -17.14 3.50 -24.06
N LYS A 137 -15.83 3.25 -24.16
CA LYS A 137 -15.27 1.92 -24.38
C LYS A 137 -14.62 1.36 -23.11
N TYR A 138 -14.73 0.05 -22.95
CA TYR A 138 -14.06 -0.73 -21.90
C TYR A 138 -12.70 -1.23 -22.37
N LEU A 139 -11.79 -1.51 -21.42
CA LEU A 139 -10.47 -2.09 -21.68
C LEU A 139 -9.58 -1.22 -22.59
N VAL A 140 -9.76 0.10 -22.54
CA VAL A 140 -8.96 1.04 -23.35
C VAL A 140 -8.23 2.07 -22.49
N PHE A 141 -8.47 2.09 -21.19
CA PHE A 141 -7.82 3.00 -20.25
C PHE A 141 -6.73 2.23 -19.51
N GLU A 142 -5.47 2.62 -19.71
CA GLU A 142 -4.30 1.93 -19.14
C GLU A 142 -3.39 2.90 -18.37
N GLU A 143 -2.62 2.36 -17.41
CA GLU A 143 -1.63 3.16 -16.67
C GLU A 143 -0.40 3.39 -17.56
N PHE A 144 -0.14 4.63 -17.99
CA PHE A 144 1.05 4.96 -18.80
C PHE A 144 2.29 5.26 -17.98
N GLN A 145 2.12 5.50 -16.68
CA GLN A 145 3.21 5.77 -15.76
C GLN A 145 2.94 5.05 -14.44
N ALA A 146 4.03 4.59 -13.81
CA ALA A 146 3.97 3.94 -12.51
C ALA A 146 3.23 4.83 -11.49
N PRO A 147 2.27 4.29 -10.73
CA PRO A 147 1.59 5.06 -9.69
C PRO A 147 2.60 5.61 -8.69
N LEU A 148 2.40 6.83 -8.24
CA LEU A 148 3.32 7.55 -7.36
C LEU A 148 2.66 7.76 -5.99
N VAL A 149 3.31 7.27 -4.93
CA VAL A 149 2.96 7.65 -3.56
C VAL A 149 3.85 8.80 -3.13
N THR A 150 3.22 9.88 -2.67
CA THR A 150 3.91 11.04 -2.10
C THR A 150 3.49 11.20 -0.65
N GLU A 151 4.45 11.11 0.27
CA GLU A 151 4.31 11.47 1.68
C GLU A 151 4.98 12.83 1.89
N GLU A 152 4.23 13.84 2.32
CA GLU A 152 4.74 15.18 2.59
C GLU A 152 4.57 15.52 4.07
N SER A 153 5.65 15.94 4.71
CA SER A 153 5.65 16.36 6.10
C SER A 153 6.05 17.82 6.26
N LYS A 154 5.11 18.59 6.80
CA LYS A 154 5.22 20.00 7.17
C LYS A 154 5.28 20.14 8.70
N ILE A 155 5.44 21.37 9.16
CA ILE A 155 5.52 21.72 10.59
C ILE A 155 4.27 21.29 11.38
N ASP A 156 3.10 21.38 10.75
CA ASP A 156 1.77 21.22 11.36
C ASP A 156 0.93 20.10 10.73
N ALA A 157 1.42 19.48 9.66
CA ALA A 157 0.67 18.53 8.87
C ALA A 157 1.55 17.43 8.30
N TYR A 158 0.94 16.26 8.12
CA TYR A 158 1.50 15.16 7.36
C TYR A 158 0.45 14.67 6.37
N THR A 159 0.77 14.69 5.09
CA THR A 159 -0.14 14.25 4.04
C THR A 159 0.44 13.07 3.28
N LYS A 160 -0.45 12.21 2.80
CA LYS A 160 -0.09 11.09 1.93
C LYS A 160 -1.05 11.08 0.76
N THR A 161 -0.52 11.04 -0.44
CA THR A 161 -1.30 11.02 -1.68
C THR A 161 -0.87 9.87 -2.56
N LEU A 162 -1.83 9.28 -3.26
CA LEU A 162 -1.59 8.33 -4.35
C LEU A 162 -1.96 9.04 -5.65
N THR A 163 -1.00 9.16 -6.55
CA THR A 163 -1.21 9.69 -7.91
C THR A 163 -1.16 8.54 -8.90
N GLN A 164 -2.22 8.38 -9.68
CA GLN A 164 -2.29 7.40 -10.76
C GLN A 164 -2.45 8.11 -12.10
N TYR A 165 -1.74 7.60 -13.10
CA TYR A 165 -1.62 8.20 -14.41
C TYR A 165 -2.24 7.28 -15.44
N TRP A 166 -3.39 7.65 -15.97
CA TRP A 166 -4.15 6.83 -16.90
C TRP A 166 -4.30 7.52 -18.25
N HIS A 167 -4.28 6.76 -19.34
CA HIS A 167 -4.59 7.29 -20.66
C HIS A 167 -5.42 6.32 -21.47
N CYS A 168 -6.20 6.88 -22.40
CA CYS A 168 -7.02 6.11 -23.31
C CYS A 168 -6.27 5.84 -24.61
N ILE A 169 -5.96 4.58 -24.88
CA ILE A 169 -5.32 4.16 -26.14
C ILE A 169 -6.18 4.44 -27.38
N ASN A 170 -7.50 4.55 -27.20
CA ASN A 170 -8.45 4.76 -28.31
C ASN A 170 -8.66 6.24 -28.67
N CYS A 171 -8.65 7.16 -27.70
CA CYS A 171 -8.95 8.58 -27.95
C CYS A 171 -7.87 9.56 -27.47
N GLY A 172 -6.80 9.08 -26.84
CA GLY A 172 -5.70 9.91 -26.32
C GLY A 172 -6.04 10.73 -25.09
N TYR A 173 -7.23 10.57 -24.49
CA TYR A 173 -7.58 11.25 -23.25
C TYR A 173 -6.69 10.78 -22.11
N GLU A 174 -6.06 11.72 -21.40
CA GLU A 174 -5.25 11.47 -20.20
C GLU A 174 -6.04 11.90 -18.95
N ASP A 175 -5.92 11.11 -17.88
CA ASP A 175 -6.50 11.40 -16.57
C ASP A 175 -5.46 11.15 -15.49
N ILE A 176 -5.26 12.15 -14.63
CA ILE A 176 -4.34 12.09 -13.50
C ILE A 176 -5.20 12.12 -12.23
N LYS A 177 -5.35 10.96 -11.61
CA LYS A 177 -6.14 10.81 -10.39
C LYS A 177 -5.24 10.98 -9.18
N VAL A 178 -5.52 12.00 -8.36
CA VAL A 178 -4.82 12.24 -7.09
C VAL A 178 -5.78 11.94 -5.95
N GLU A 179 -5.50 10.88 -5.19
CA GLU A 179 -6.32 10.42 -4.08
C GLU A 179 -5.60 10.63 -2.73
N PRO A 180 -6.20 11.35 -1.77
CA PRO A 180 -5.65 11.44 -0.43
C PRO A 180 -5.77 10.10 0.29
N GLN A 181 -4.67 9.64 0.87
CA GLN A 181 -4.62 8.39 1.63
C GLN A 181 -4.72 8.69 3.13
N PRO A 182 -5.55 7.96 3.88
CA PRO A 182 -5.68 8.18 5.32
C PRO A 182 -4.35 7.84 6.02
N ILE A 183 -3.94 8.69 6.96
CA ILE A 183 -2.74 8.48 7.76
C ILE A 183 -2.97 8.88 9.22
N ASP A 184 -2.60 7.98 10.13
CA ASP A 184 -2.54 8.26 11.57
C ASP A 184 -1.14 8.76 11.89
N HIS A 185 -1.05 10.07 12.13
CA HIS A 185 0.20 10.79 12.37
C HIS A 185 0.06 11.71 13.58
N TYR A 186 1.17 11.87 14.29
CA TYR A 186 1.35 12.96 15.23
C TYR A 186 2.83 13.35 15.34
N HIS A 187 3.09 14.56 15.83
CA HIS A 187 4.45 15.03 16.08
C HIS A 187 4.88 14.78 17.52
N GLU A 188 6.10 14.25 17.71
CA GLU A 188 6.80 14.27 18.99
C GLU A 188 7.82 15.41 19.01
N LYS A 189 7.99 16.06 20.17
CA LYS A 189 8.98 17.13 20.32
C LYS A 189 10.39 16.60 20.02
N ARG A 190 11.16 17.39 19.27
CA ARG A 190 12.59 17.12 19.04
C ARG A 190 13.35 16.98 20.36
N GLN A 191 14.31 16.06 20.41
CA GLN A 191 15.06 15.76 21.63
C GLN A 191 16.32 16.66 21.80
N GLY A 192 16.58 17.56 20.86
CA GLY A 192 17.71 18.49 20.91
C GLY A 192 19.03 17.86 20.47
N ASN A 193 20.14 18.23 21.12
CA ASN A 193 21.49 17.83 20.70
C ASN A 193 21.78 16.39 21.12
N LEU A 194 22.22 15.58 20.16
CA LEU A 194 22.80 14.28 20.47
C LEU A 194 24.26 14.51 20.90
N LYS A 195 24.49 14.56 22.22
CA LYS A 195 25.81 14.79 22.85
C LYS A 195 26.86 13.70 22.59
N GLU A 196 26.59 12.72 21.73
CA GLU A 196 27.48 11.58 21.48
C GLU A 196 27.65 11.26 19.98
N ASP A 197 27.13 12.10 19.07
CA ASP A 197 27.20 11.83 17.63
C ASP A 197 28.25 12.69 16.92
N THR A 198 29.01 12.05 16.04
CA THR A 198 30.00 12.71 15.17
C THR A 198 29.43 12.88 13.78
N CYS A 199 29.63 14.04 13.15
CA CYS A 199 29.25 14.23 11.77
C CYS A 199 30.10 13.32 10.86
N GLU A 200 29.45 12.41 10.13
CA GLU A 200 30.14 11.46 9.26
C GLU A 200 30.74 12.11 8.00
N GLU A 201 30.30 13.31 7.61
CA GLU A 201 30.88 14.07 6.48
C GLU A 201 32.12 14.86 6.89
N CYS A 202 32.03 15.72 7.92
CA CYS A 202 33.13 16.62 8.30
C CYS A 202 33.95 16.13 9.49
N GLY A 203 33.58 15.02 10.13
CA GLY A 203 34.28 14.45 11.28
C GLY A 203 34.10 15.20 12.61
N GLU A 204 33.31 16.28 12.62
CA GLU A 204 33.16 17.13 13.81
C GLU A 204 32.28 16.44 14.87
N GLU A 205 32.81 16.29 16.08
CA GLU A 205 32.11 15.69 17.21
C GLU A 205 30.99 16.62 17.71
N HIS A 206 29.86 16.04 18.13
CA HIS A 206 28.72 16.79 18.71
C HIS A 206 28.09 17.83 17.77
N ALA A 207 28.37 17.76 16.47
CA ALA A 207 27.90 18.74 15.48
C ALA A 207 26.48 18.43 14.95
N ILE A 208 25.95 17.23 15.19
CA ILE A 208 24.65 16.78 14.70
C ILE A 208 23.53 17.21 15.67
N GLU A 209 22.56 17.96 15.15
CA GLU A 209 21.38 18.39 15.90
C GLU A 209 20.06 17.96 15.23
N GLU A 210 19.06 17.61 16.03
CA GLU A 210 17.70 17.40 15.54
C GLU A 210 17.01 18.74 15.35
N TYR A 211 16.71 19.13 14.10
CA TYR A 211 16.26 20.49 13.79
C TYR A 211 14.74 20.66 13.75
N ARG A 212 13.98 19.59 13.55
CA ARG A 212 12.50 19.60 13.50
C ARG A 212 11.89 18.50 14.36
N ASN A 213 10.59 18.62 14.63
CA ASN A 213 9.86 17.64 15.41
C ASN A 213 9.90 16.27 14.73
N THR A 214 9.85 15.21 15.54
CA THR A 214 9.84 13.85 15.05
C THR A 214 8.46 13.52 14.49
N ASP A 215 8.40 12.99 13.27
CA ASP A 215 7.15 12.46 12.73
C ASP A 215 6.95 11.04 13.20
N VAL A 216 5.74 10.77 13.70
CA VAL A 216 5.36 9.45 14.17
C VAL A 216 4.16 8.98 13.40
N LEU A 217 4.36 7.92 12.61
CA LEU A 217 3.33 7.30 11.79
C LEU A 217 2.89 5.98 12.44
N ASN A 218 1.61 5.92 12.78
CA ASN A 218 0.98 4.79 13.46
C ASN A 218 0.41 3.81 12.41
N TYR A 219 1.29 3.01 11.81
CA TYR A 219 0.89 1.83 11.04
C TYR A 219 0.84 0.58 11.95
N ILE A 220 0.83 -0.61 11.36
CA ILE A 220 1.07 -1.89 12.09
C ILE A 220 2.41 -1.83 12.84
N LEU A 221 3.43 -1.25 12.21
CA LEU A 221 4.69 -0.89 12.81
C LEU A 221 4.73 0.64 12.99
N LYS A 222 4.98 1.08 14.22
CA LYS A 222 5.20 2.49 14.51
C LYS A 222 6.51 2.92 13.84
N LYS A 223 6.40 3.80 12.83
CA LYS A 223 7.54 4.39 12.12
C LYS A 223 7.80 5.77 12.71
N LYS A 224 9.02 6.02 13.21
CA LYS A 224 9.46 7.38 13.57
C LYS A 224 10.48 7.89 12.57
N ILE A 225 10.31 9.13 12.15
CA ILE A 225 11.19 9.84 11.23
C ILE A 225 11.76 11.03 11.98
N ARG A 226 13.08 11.04 12.13
CA ARG A 226 13.83 12.08 12.82
C ARG A 226 14.76 12.76 11.84
N TYR A 227 14.99 14.04 12.02
CA TYR A 227 15.62 14.88 11.01
C TYR A 227 16.76 15.66 11.62
N PHE A 228 17.95 15.49 11.07
CA PHE A 228 19.17 16.04 11.64
C PHE A 228 19.93 16.87 10.61
N LYS A 229 20.67 17.84 11.13
CA LYS A 229 21.64 18.61 10.36
C LYS A 229 22.94 18.77 11.14
N CYS A 230 24.04 18.88 10.41
CA CYS A 230 25.34 19.25 10.95
C CYS A 230 25.44 20.77 11.04
N ARG A 231 25.74 21.29 12.22
CA ARG A 231 25.98 22.74 12.44
C ARG A 231 27.24 23.26 11.78
N ASN A 232 28.22 22.38 11.56
CA ASN A 232 29.53 22.77 11.01
C ASN A 232 29.51 22.83 9.48
N CYS A 233 29.08 21.75 8.82
CA CYS A 233 29.12 21.63 7.36
C CYS A 233 27.76 21.69 6.65
N GLY A 234 26.64 21.79 7.39
CA GLY A 234 25.30 21.85 6.78
C GLY A 234 24.80 20.52 6.20
N TYR A 235 25.51 19.42 6.39
CA TYR A 235 25.08 18.07 6.02
C TYR A 235 23.72 17.71 6.66
N HIS A 236 22.84 17.04 5.92
CA HIS A 236 21.53 16.61 6.40
C HIS A 236 21.42 15.08 6.45
N GLU A 237 20.68 14.57 7.43
CA GLU A 237 20.33 13.15 7.48
C GLU A 237 18.95 12.92 8.09
N ILE A 238 18.30 11.83 7.66
CA ILE A 238 17.06 11.34 8.24
C ILE A 238 17.34 10.02 8.94
N ARG A 239 16.87 9.88 10.18
CA ARG A 239 16.93 8.62 10.92
C ARG A 239 15.55 8.00 11.04
N LEU A 240 15.46 6.74 10.61
CA LEU A 240 14.25 5.94 10.65
C LEU A 240 14.35 4.90 11.76
N SER A 241 13.34 4.86 12.61
CA SER A 241 13.15 3.76 13.56
C SER A 241 11.80 3.09 13.34
N LYS A 242 11.78 1.77 13.34
CA LYS A 242 10.55 0.96 13.27
C LYS A 242 10.43 0.15 14.55
N ARG A 243 9.30 0.25 15.26
CA ARG A 243 9.00 -0.56 16.45
C ARG A 243 7.60 -1.14 16.35
N PHE A 244 7.41 -2.36 16.85
CA PHE A 244 6.07 -2.92 16.98
C PHE A 244 5.21 -2.05 17.89
N ARG A 245 3.95 -1.84 17.51
CA ARG A 245 2.96 -1.28 18.42
C ARG A 245 2.68 -2.33 19.48
N ILE A 246 3.27 -2.18 20.67
CA ILE A 246 2.84 -2.95 21.85
C ILE A 246 1.54 -2.28 22.29
N ILE A 247 0.41 -2.83 21.87
CA ILE A 247 -0.89 -2.49 22.44
C ILE A 247 -0.86 -3.09 23.85
N LYS A 248 -0.78 -2.24 24.88
CA LYS A 248 -1.00 -2.62 26.27
C LYS A 248 -2.49 -2.57 26.57
#